data_AF-A0A969MDF7-F1
#
_entry.id   AF-A0A969MDF7-F1
#
_cell.length_a   1.000
_cell.length_b   1.000
_cell.length_c   1.000
_cell.angle_alpha   90.00
_cell.angle_beta   90.00
_cell.angle_gamma   90.00
#
_symmetry.space_group_name_H-M   'P 1'
#
loop_
_entity.id
_entity.type
_entity.pdbx_description
1 polymer ?
#
loop_
_entity_poly.entity_id
_entity_poly.type
_entity_poly.pdbx_seq_one_letter_code
_entity_poly.pdbx_strand_id
1 'polypeptide(L)'
;MASFNVNQVIKKVAEAPKTRRSAEAAQRREFNIQKSIMLQDFDNHPVTQELKNYNNNPDAGSNFTNRGNLFSFFGFPAGSDPTNIIGKILNNNTSIQFNNKVITKTKIRFNFKISFPIEQIRAATPLPFSTRSWVSAIEKGLSNFSHYVFSSKFEKSNKSRSKRGIQSKTVRLGGSMKPISYLTEIFNNFKNSFR
;
A
#
# COMPACT_ATOMS: atom_id res chain seq x y z
N MET A 1 -42.41 22.71 -37.44
CA MET A 1 -41.02 22.46 -36.96
C MET A 1 -41.03 21.18 -36.14
N ALA A 2 -40.21 20.18 -36.46
CA ALA A 2 -40.10 18.98 -35.63
C ALA A 2 -39.32 19.31 -34.35
N SER A 3 -39.95 19.22 -33.18
CA SER A 3 -39.27 19.39 -31.90
C SER A 3 -38.66 18.06 -31.46
N PHE A 4 -37.34 18.03 -31.24
CA PHE A 4 -36.68 16.84 -30.73
C PHE A 4 -36.87 16.73 -29.23
N ASN A 5 -37.39 15.59 -28.77
CA ASN A 5 -37.45 15.29 -27.35
C ASN A 5 -36.05 14.88 -26.85
N VAL A 6 -35.34 15.85 -26.26
CA VAL A 6 -33.98 15.69 -25.72
C VAL A 6 -33.85 14.47 -24.79
N ASN A 7 -34.87 14.17 -23.98
CA ASN A 7 -34.85 13.02 -23.07
C ASN A 7 -34.82 11.68 -23.83
N GLN A 8 -35.55 11.57 -24.95
CA GLN A 8 -35.55 10.36 -25.78
C GLN A 8 -34.20 10.16 -26.48
N VAL A 9 -33.56 11.24 -26.92
CA VAL A 9 -32.22 11.19 -27.53
C VAL A 9 -31.19 10.73 -26.50
N ILE A 10 -31.18 11.32 -25.30
CA ILE A 10 -30.26 10.95 -24.21
C ILE A 10 -30.45 9.48 -23.82
N LYS A 11 -31.69 8.99 -23.73
CA LYS A 11 -31.98 7.59 -23.42
C LYS A 11 -31.40 6.64 -24.48
N LYS A 12 -31.63 6.94 -25.77
CA LYS A 12 -31.06 6.15 -26.89
C LYS A 12 -29.53 6.16 -26.90
N VAL A 13 -28.92 7.32 -26.66
CA VAL A 13 -27.46 7.45 -26.57
C VAL A 13 -26.92 6.67 -25.37
N ALA A 14 -27.60 6.70 -24.22
CA ALA A 14 -27.20 5.94 -23.04
C ALA A 14 -27.31 4.43 -23.25
N GLU A 15 -28.31 3.96 -24.00
CA GLU A 15 -28.55 2.56 -24.31
C GLU A 15 -27.62 2.02 -25.40
N ALA A 16 -27.04 2.88 -26.23
CA ALA A 16 -26.08 2.49 -27.25
C ALA A 16 -24.85 1.78 -26.65
N PRO A 17 -24.50 0.56 -27.09
CA PRO A 17 -23.33 -0.17 -26.61
C PRO A 17 -22.02 0.61 -26.78
N LYS A 18 -21.93 1.42 -27.84
CA LYS A 18 -20.76 2.25 -28.13
C LYS A 18 -20.50 3.30 -27.05
N THR A 19 -21.55 3.94 -26.52
CA THR A 19 -21.42 4.95 -25.44
C THR A 19 -20.86 4.32 -24.17
N ARG A 20 -21.40 3.16 -23.78
CA ARG A 20 -20.91 2.40 -22.62
C ARG A 20 -19.46 1.97 -22.81
N ARG A 21 -19.11 1.37 -23.96
CA ARG A 21 -17.74 0.93 -24.26
C ARG A 21 -16.74 2.09 -24.24
N SER A 22 -17.09 3.23 -24.82
CA SER A 22 -16.22 4.41 -24.82
C SER A 22 -16.02 4.98 -23.42
N ALA A 23 -17.08 5.04 -22.60
CA ALA A 23 -16.99 5.51 -21.21
C ALA A 23 -16.14 4.56 -20.35
N GLU A 24 -16.38 3.24 -20.45
CA GLU A 24 -15.58 2.24 -19.75
C GLU A 24 -14.11 2.28 -20.20
N ALA A 25 -13.85 2.44 -21.50
CA ALA A 25 -12.48 2.54 -22.02
C ALA A 25 -11.75 3.78 -21.50
N ALA A 26 -12.41 4.95 -21.49
CA ALA A 26 -11.85 6.18 -20.93
C ALA A 26 -11.52 6.01 -19.44
N GLN A 27 -12.46 5.48 -18.65
CA GLN A 27 -12.24 5.26 -17.22
C GLN A 27 -11.17 4.20 -16.94
N ARG A 28 -11.05 3.15 -17.77
CA ARG A 28 -9.98 2.14 -17.64
C ARG A 28 -8.60 2.75 -17.90
N ARG A 29 -8.48 3.64 -18.89
CA ARG A 29 -7.23 4.36 -19.15
C ARG A 29 -6.82 5.19 -17.95
N GLU A 30 -7.75 5.99 -17.42
CA GLU A 30 -7.50 6.80 -16.24
C GLU A 30 -7.12 5.93 -15.03
N PHE A 31 -7.88 4.85 -14.79
CA PHE A 31 -7.57 3.91 -13.72
C PHE A 31 -6.16 3.33 -13.84
N ASN A 32 -5.73 2.94 -15.04
CA ASN A 32 -4.39 2.39 -15.24
C ASN A 32 -3.29 3.43 -15.02
N ILE A 33 -3.51 4.69 -15.44
CA ILE A 33 -2.58 5.80 -15.18
C ILE A 33 -2.43 6.00 -13.66
N GLN A 34 -3.54 6.17 -12.96
CA GLN A 34 -3.52 6.38 -11.51
C GLN A 34 -2.95 5.16 -10.77
N LYS A 35 -3.17 3.94 -11.26
CA LYS A 35 -2.62 2.73 -10.66
C LYS A 35 -1.09 2.69 -10.79
N SER A 36 -0.57 3.15 -11.93
CA SER A 36 0.88 3.33 -12.11
C SER A 36 1.45 4.35 -11.13
N ILE A 37 0.75 5.47 -10.91
CA ILE A 37 1.14 6.49 -9.94
C ILE A 37 1.11 5.92 -8.51
N MET A 38 0.08 5.16 -8.15
CA MET A 38 0.00 4.50 -6.84
C MET A 38 1.16 3.52 -6.59
N LEU A 39 1.58 2.78 -7.62
CA LEU A 39 2.76 1.89 -7.53
C LEU A 39 4.05 2.69 -7.38
N GLN A 40 4.16 3.82 -8.08
CA GLN A 40 5.28 4.74 -7.93
C GLN A 40 5.31 5.39 -6.53
N ASP A 41 4.17 5.80 -5.99
CA ASP A 41 4.04 6.31 -4.62
C ASP A 41 4.47 5.25 -3.61
N PHE A 42 4.06 4.00 -3.82
CA PHE A 42 4.52 2.87 -3.02
C PHE A 42 6.05 2.73 -3.07
N ASP A 43 6.63 2.73 -4.27
CA ASP A 43 8.09 2.59 -4.42
C ASP A 43 8.84 3.76 -3.80
N ASN A 44 8.35 4.99 -3.95
CA ASN A 44 8.99 6.21 -3.45
C ASN A 44 8.74 6.48 -1.97
N HIS A 45 7.79 5.79 -1.35
CA HIS A 45 7.45 6.03 0.03
C HIS A 45 8.68 5.78 0.95
N PRO A 46 8.95 6.68 1.93
CA PRO A 46 10.13 6.57 2.80
C PRO A 46 10.30 5.20 3.49
N VAL A 47 9.19 4.58 3.91
CA VAL A 47 9.19 3.21 4.48
C VAL A 47 9.70 2.18 3.47
N THR A 48 9.23 2.22 2.22
CA THR A 48 9.63 1.28 1.17
C THR A 48 11.10 1.44 0.85
N GLN A 49 11.55 2.69 0.72
CA GLN A 49 12.94 3.02 0.45
C GLN A 49 13.86 2.52 1.56
N GLU A 50 13.49 2.72 2.83
CA GLU A 50 14.29 2.22 3.95
C GLU A 50 14.38 0.68 3.94
N LEU A 51 13.26 -0.01 3.72
CA LEU A 51 13.23 -1.48 3.70
C LEU A 51 14.02 -2.05 2.51
N LYS A 52 13.96 -1.43 1.34
CA LYS A 52 14.73 -1.85 0.15
C LYS A 52 16.22 -1.56 0.30
N ASN A 53 16.58 -0.45 0.94
CA ASN A 53 17.98 -0.05 1.12
C ASN A 53 18.74 -0.88 2.17
N TYR A 54 18.05 -1.72 2.94
CA TYR A 54 18.67 -2.49 4.02
C TYR A 54 19.89 -3.31 3.57
N ASN A 55 19.80 -4.02 2.46
CA ASN A 55 20.89 -4.88 1.98
C ASN A 55 22.12 -4.07 1.55
N ASN A 56 21.94 -2.80 1.16
CA ASN A 56 23.03 -1.91 0.76
C ASN A 56 23.66 -1.21 1.97
N ASN A 57 22.84 -0.82 2.96
CA ASN A 57 23.32 -0.15 4.16
C ASN A 57 22.57 -0.66 5.42
N PRO A 58 22.95 -1.85 5.95
CA PRO A 58 22.28 -2.45 7.09
C PRO A 58 22.41 -1.65 8.40
N ASP A 59 23.44 -0.81 8.48
CA ASP A 59 23.78 0.03 9.63
C ASP A 59 23.13 1.42 9.57
N ALA A 60 22.43 1.75 8.48
CA ALA A 60 21.64 2.97 8.38
C ALA A 60 20.59 3.02 9.49
N GLY A 61 20.57 4.15 10.20
CA GLY A 61 19.50 4.47 11.15
C GLY A 61 18.18 4.77 10.43
N SER A 62 17.11 4.86 11.21
CA SER A 62 15.78 5.18 10.72
C SER A 62 15.20 6.38 11.44
N ASN A 63 14.42 7.19 10.71
CA ASN A 63 13.62 8.26 11.30
C ASN A 63 12.34 7.73 11.99
N PHE A 64 12.01 6.47 11.76
CA PHE A 64 10.79 5.81 12.22
C PHE A 64 10.96 5.08 13.54
N THR A 65 12.19 4.64 13.81
CA THR A 65 12.55 3.93 15.03
C THR A 65 13.52 4.76 15.84
N ASN A 66 13.41 4.76 17.17
CA ASN A 66 14.42 5.41 18.02
C ASN A 66 15.76 4.63 18.07
N ARG A 67 15.83 3.43 17.49
CA ARG A 67 17.00 2.54 17.47
C ARG A 67 17.00 1.66 16.22
N GLY A 68 18.12 1.63 15.52
CA GLY A 68 18.30 0.79 14.34
C GLY A 68 17.44 1.24 13.16
N ASN A 69 16.90 0.26 12.42
CA ASN A 69 16.01 0.47 11.28
C ASN A 69 14.82 -0.49 11.29
N LEU A 70 13.80 -0.19 10.48
CA LEU A 70 12.57 -0.97 10.36
C LEU A 70 12.84 -2.44 10.04
N PHE A 71 13.80 -2.71 9.16
CA PHE A 71 14.09 -4.08 8.73
C PHE A 71 14.58 -4.95 9.88
N SER A 72 15.56 -4.44 10.63
CA SER A 72 16.11 -5.11 11.81
C SER A 72 15.12 -5.13 12.98
N PHE A 73 14.31 -4.09 13.12
CA PHE A 73 13.29 -3.94 14.15
C PHE A 73 12.17 -4.99 14.01
N PHE A 74 11.70 -5.24 12.78
CA PHE A 74 10.74 -6.32 12.49
C PHE A 74 11.40 -7.70 12.39
N GLY A 75 12.73 -7.77 12.38
CA GLY A 75 13.47 -9.03 12.38
C GLY A 75 13.35 -9.81 11.06
N PHE A 76 13.26 -9.11 9.93
CA PHE A 76 13.24 -9.76 8.63
C PHE A 76 14.54 -10.54 8.38
N PRO A 77 14.50 -11.68 7.69
CA PRO A 77 15.71 -12.40 7.30
C PRO A 77 16.61 -11.54 6.41
N ALA A 78 17.92 -11.53 6.66
CA ALA A 78 18.88 -10.86 5.78
C ALA A 78 18.76 -11.39 4.33
N GLY A 79 18.87 -10.48 3.35
CA GLY A 79 18.68 -10.80 1.94
C GLY A 79 17.23 -10.96 1.49
N SER A 80 16.25 -10.88 2.40
CA SER A 80 14.83 -10.87 2.01
C SER A 80 14.38 -9.48 1.53
N ASP A 81 13.37 -9.45 0.66
CA ASP A 81 12.66 -8.24 0.27
C ASP A 81 11.19 -8.34 0.75
N PRO A 82 10.86 -7.77 1.92
CA PRO A 82 9.50 -7.80 2.45
C PRO A 82 8.53 -6.91 1.64
N THR A 83 9.03 -5.97 0.84
CA THR A 83 8.20 -5.01 0.08
C THR A 83 7.65 -5.60 -1.21
N ASN A 84 8.39 -6.55 -1.83
CA ASN A 84 8.02 -7.18 -3.09
C ASN A 84 6.61 -7.81 -3.07
N ILE A 85 6.24 -8.48 -1.98
CA ILE A 85 4.91 -9.10 -1.87
C ILE A 85 3.80 -8.06 -1.89
N ILE A 86 4.02 -6.88 -1.29
CA ILE A 86 3.04 -5.79 -1.31
C ILE A 86 2.91 -5.22 -2.72
N GLY A 87 4.03 -4.92 -3.39
CA GLY A 87 4.03 -4.43 -4.76
C GLY A 87 3.28 -5.38 -5.71
N LYS A 88 3.49 -6.69 -5.57
CA LYS A 88 2.75 -7.72 -6.33
C LYS A 88 1.25 -7.69 -6.06
N ILE A 89 0.84 -7.62 -4.78
CA ILE A 89 -0.58 -7.58 -4.42
C ILE A 89 -1.23 -6.28 -4.92
N LEU A 90 -0.56 -5.13 -4.77
CA LEU A 90 -1.04 -3.86 -5.29
C LEU A 90 -1.24 -3.90 -6.80
N ASN A 91 -0.28 -4.47 -7.53
CA ASN A 91 -0.36 -4.57 -8.98
C ASN A 91 -1.45 -5.56 -9.43
N ASN A 92 -1.60 -6.70 -8.76
CA ASN A 92 -2.48 -7.77 -9.27
C ASN A 92 -3.92 -7.64 -8.77
N ASN A 93 -4.11 -7.14 -7.55
CA ASN A 93 -5.40 -7.21 -6.85
C ASN A 93 -6.13 -5.86 -6.77
N THR A 94 -5.49 -4.77 -7.20
CA THR A 94 -6.18 -3.47 -7.38
C THR A 94 -6.97 -3.49 -8.68
N SER A 95 -8.29 -3.40 -8.59
CA SER A 95 -9.19 -3.55 -9.74
C SER A 95 -10.33 -2.53 -9.76
N ILE A 96 -10.83 -2.28 -10.97
CA ILE A 96 -12.00 -1.45 -11.26
C ILE A 96 -13.15 -2.32 -11.78
N GLN A 97 -14.33 -2.13 -11.19
CA GLN A 97 -15.58 -2.76 -11.60
C GLN A 97 -16.56 -1.70 -12.08
N PHE A 98 -17.16 -1.91 -13.24
CA PHE A 98 -18.15 -1.00 -13.80
C PHE A 98 -19.54 -1.43 -13.38
N ASN A 99 -20.28 -0.49 -12.80
CA ASN A 99 -21.63 -0.71 -12.28
C ASN A 99 -22.67 -0.11 -13.24
N ASN A 100 -23.90 -0.02 -12.74
CA ASN A 100 -25.02 0.54 -13.48
C ASN A 100 -24.80 2.02 -13.81
N LYS A 101 -25.37 2.43 -14.96
CA LYS A 101 -25.44 3.82 -15.39
C LYS A 101 -26.67 4.50 -14.79
N VAL A 102 -26.56 5.78 -14.48
CA VAL A 102 -27.67 6.64 -14.04
C VAL A 102 -27.94 7.66 -15.14
N ILE A 103 -29.16 7.68 -15.65
CA ILE A 103 -29.61 8.62 -16.68
C ILE A 103 -30.44 9.70 -16.00
N THR A 104 -30.04 10.96 -16.14
CA THR A 104 -30.86 12.12 -15.77
C THR A 104 -31.38 12.80 -17.03
N LYS A 105 -32.29 13.79 -16.87
CA LYS A 105 -32.86 14.56 -18.00
C LYS A 105 -31.80 15.22 -18.89
N THR A 106 -30.58 15.43 -18.38
CA THR A 106 -29.51 16.18 -19.09
C THR A 106 -28.18 15.46 -19.14
N LYS A 107 -27.95 14.38 -18.36
CA LYS A 107 -26.63 13.75 -18.23
C LYS A 107 -26.74 12.23 -18.12
N ILE A 108 -25.70 11.55 -18.58
CA ILE A 108 -25.48 10.12 -18.36
C ILE A 108 -24.29 9.99 -17.41
N ARG A 109 -24.48 9.33 -16.28
CA ARG A 109 -23.41 9.05 -15.31
C ARG A 109 -23.10 7.56 -15.32
N PHE A 110 -21.82 7.21 -15.44
CA PHE A 110 -21.36 5.83 -15.31
C PHE A 110 -20.74 5.66 -13.93
N ASN A 111 -21.29 4.75 -13.14
CA ASN A 111 -20.75 4.45 -11.82
C ASN A 111 -19.70 3.33 -11.94
N PHE A 112 -18.64 3.45 -11.17
CA PHE A 112 -17.62 2.41 -11.03
C PHE A 112 -17.26 2.22 -9.56
N LYS A 113 -16.74 1.05 -9.23
CA LYS A 113 -16.22 0.69 -7.92
C LYS A 113 -14.76 0.34 -8.05
N ILE A 114 -13.94 0.95 -7.21
CA ILE A 114 -12.52 0.62 -7.05
C ILE A 114 -12.38 -0.27 -5.82
N SER A 115 -11.55 -1.31 -5.94
CA SER A 115 -11.25 -2.24 -4.84
C SER A 115 -9.75 -2.22 -4.50
N PHE A 116 -9.46 -2.22 -3.20
CA PHE A 116 -8.10 -2.21 -2.65
C PHE A 116 -7.82 -3.49 -1.88
N PRO A 117 -6.65 -4.10 -2.06
CA PRO A 117 -6.34 -5.38 -1.43
C PRO A 117 -5.74 -5.24 -0.01
N ILE A 118 -6.25 -4.32 0.83
CA ILE A 118 -5.65 -4.06 2.15
C ILE A 118 -5.62 -5.30 3.05
N GLU A 119 -6.72 -6.06 3.11
CA GLU A 119 -6.78 -7.26 3.94
C GLU A 119 -5.86 -8.37 3.42
N GLN A 120 -5.72 -8.46 2.09
CA GLN A 120 -4.79 -9.42 1.45
C GLN A 120 -3.34 -9.05 1.75
N ILE A 121 -3.01 -7.75 1.73
CA ILE A 121 -1.70 -7.25 2.13
C ILE A 121 -1.43 -7.60 3.59
N ARG A 122 -2.37 -7.34 4.51
CA ARG A 122 -2.23 -7.67 5.94
C ARG A 122 -2.03 -9.18 6.14
N ALA A 123 -2.79 -10.01 5.46
CA ALA A 123 -2.65 -11.46 5.53
C ALA A 123 -1.28 -11.95 5.01
N ALA A 124 -0.75 -11.31 3.96
CA ALA A 124 0.54 -11.67 3.35
C ALA A 124 1.77 -11.11 4.10
N THR A 125 1.57 -10.27 5.12
CA THR A 125 2.65 -9.56 5.82
C THR A 125 2.69 -9.83 7.33
N PRO A 126 2.59 -11.10 7.78
CA PRO A 126 2.51 -11.41 9.21
C PRO A 126 3.82 -11.05 9.94
N LEU A 127 3.70 -10.62 11.19
CA LEU A 127 4.85 -10.56 12.09
C LEU A 127 5.07 -11.93 12.75
N PRO A 128 6.32 -12.39 12.88
CA PRO A 128 6.59 -13.70 13.48
C PRO A 128 6.33 -13.74 15.00
N PHE A 129 6.22 -12.58 15.66
CA PHE A 129 6.08 -12.45 17.11
C PHE A 129 4.78 -11.74 17.52
N SER A 130 3.86 -11.49 16.58
CA SER A 130 2.60 -10.81 16.84
C SER A 130 1.50 -11.36 15.93
N THR A 131 0.26 -11.31 16.39
CA THR A 131 -0.92 -11.61 15.56
C THR A 131 -1.18 -10.55 14.48
N ARG A 132 -0.47 -9.42 14.53
CA ARG A 132 -0.59 -8.31 13.58
C ARG A 132 0.35 -8.49 12.39
N SER A 133 0.02 -7.84 11.28
CA SER A 133 0.96 -7.66 10.18
C SER A 133 1.97 -6.55 10.46
N TRP A 134 3.15 -6.63 9.84
CA TRP A 134 4.16 -5.58 9.96
C TRP A 134 3.65 -4.26 9.34
N VAL A 135 2.85 -4.35 8.27
CA VAL A 135 2.15 -3.20 7.70
C VAL A 135 1.24 -2.55 8.74
N SER A 136 0.47 -3.34 9.49
CA SER A 136 -0.38 -2.78 10.56
C SER A 136 0.42 -2.21 11.71
N ALA A 137 1.61 -2.77 11.99
CA ALA A 137 2.50 -2.21 13.00
C ALA A 137 3.06 -0.85 12.56
N ILE A 138 3.41 -0.67 11.28
CA ILE A 138 3.85 0.63 10.74
C ILE A 138 2.75 1.68 10.91
N GLU A 139 1.52 1.35 10.51
CA GLU A 139 0.37 2.27 10.59
C GLU A 139 -0.02 2.64 12.03
N LYS A 140 0.12 1.71 12.99
CA LYS A 140 -0.32 1.91 14.38
C LYS A 140 0.81 2.21 15.35
N GLY A 141 2.05 2.15 14.89
CA GLY A 141 3.23 2.14 15.74
C GLY A 141 3.41 0.83 16.51
N LEU A 142 4.59 0.69 17.11
CA LEU A 142 4.92 -0.43 17.97
C LEU A 142 5.73 0.06 19.16
N SER A 143 5.13 -0.06 20.35
CA SER A 143 5.75 0.21 21.65
C SER A 143 6.10 -1.11 22.35
N ASN A 144 6.89 -1.04 23.42
CA ASN A 144 7.28 -2.18 24.28
C ASN A 144 8.33 -3.15 23.69
N PHE A 145 9.17 -2.67 22.78
CA PHE A 145 10.41 -3.37 22.39
C PHE A 145 11.54 -3.06 23.39
N SER A 146 11.25 -3.15 24.70
CA SER A 146 12.18 -2.86 25.82
C SER A 146 13.46 -3.71 25.79
N HIS A 147 13.44 -4.80 25.03
CA HIS A 147 14.55 -5.73 24.92
C HIS A 147 15.27 -5.66 23.58
N TYR A 148 14.89 -4.73 22.69
CA TYR A 148 15.48 -4.61 21.38
C TYR A 148 16.92 -4.07 21.44
N VAL A 149 17.83 -4.79 20.81
CA VAL A 149 19.23 -4.40 20.67
C VAL A 149 19.59 -4.38 19.20
N PHE A 150 20.12 -3.24 18.75
CA PHE A 150 20.68 -3.05 17.42
C PHE A 150 22.20 -2.97 17.50
N SER A 151 22.92 -3.79 16.74
CA SER A 151 24.40 -3.77 16.69
C SER A 151 24.95 -4.49 15.46
N SER A 152 26.01 -3.93 14.86
CA SER A 152 26.82 -4.57 13.83
C SER A 152 27.50 -5.85 14.29
N LYS A 153 27.70 -6.03 15.61
CA LYS A 153 28.27 -7.28 16.19
C LYS A 153 27.44 -8.52 15.88
N PHE A 154 26.17 -8.36 15.51
CA PHE A 154 25.30 -9.48 15.17
C PHE A 154 25.44 -9.98 13.74
N GLU A 155 26.33 -9.39 12.93
CA GLU A 155 26.53 -9.78 11.53
C GLU A 155 26.87 -11.25 11.36
N LYS A 156 27.84 -11.71 12.15
CA LYS A 156 28.31 -13.10 12.13
C LYS A 156 27.50 -14.00 13.06
N SER A 157 26.48 -13.47 13.73
CA SER A 157 25.69 -14.21 14.70
C SER A 157 24.54 -14.96 14.02
N ASN A 158 24.33 -16.20 14.45
CA ASN A 158 23.14 -16.97 14.09
C ASN A 158 21.92 -16.62 14.96
N LYS A 159 22.10 -15.76 15.98
CA LYS A 159 21.02 -15.32 16.88
C LYS A 159 20.20 -14.15 16.31
N SER A 160 20.66 -13.51 15.24
CA SER A 160 19.95 -12.42 14.56
C SER A 160 19.49 -12.87 13.18
N ARG A 161 18.18 -12.76 12.92
CA ARG A 161 17.61 -13.04 11.59
C ARG A 161 18.01 -11.97 10.57
N SER A 162 17.97 -10.71 11.00
CA SER A 162 18.35 -9.56 10.18
C SER A 162 19.86 -9.36 10.10
N LYS A 163 20.65 -9.94 11.02
CA LYS A 163 22.10 -9.68 11.19
C LYS A 163 22.45 -8.36 11.87
N ARG A 164 21.44 -7.65 12.39
CA ARG A 164 21.60 -6.38 13.13
C ARG A 164 20.70 -6.23 14.36
N GLY A 165 19.55 -6.88 14.39
CA GLY A 165 18.58 -6.78 15.50
C GLY A 165 18.42 -8.08 16.27
N ILE A 166 18.35 -8.01 17.61
CA ILE A 166 17.95 -9.13 18.48
C ILE A 166 17.04 -8.65 19.61
N GLN A 167 16.29 -9.59 20.20
CA GLN A 167 15.62 -9.40 21.49
C GLN A 167 16.50 -9.98 22.62
N SER A 168 16.90 -9.14 23.56
CA SER A 168 17.69 -9.50 24.75
C SER A 168 16.80 -10.05 25.85
N LYS A 169 17.27 -11.02 26.64
CA LYS A 169 16.53 -11.48 27.84
C LYS A 169 16.54 -10.45 28.97
N THR A 170 17.58 -9.62 29.04
CA THR A 170 17.70 -8.53 30.02
C THR A 170 17.13 -7.25 29.45
N VAL A 171 16.42 -6.46 30.27
CA VAL A 171 15.92 -5.13 29.89
C VAL A 171 17.12 -4.27 29.50
N ARG A 172 17.08 -3.69 28.31
CA ARG A 172 18.00 -2.62 27.90
C ARG A 172 17.15 -1.40 27.56
N LEU A 173 17.76 -0.25 27.27
CA LEU A 173 17.00 0.87 26.72
C LEU A 173 16.22 0.39 25.47
N GLY A 174 14.89 0.44 25.53
CA GLY A 174 14.02 -0.18 24.54
C GLY A 174 14.06 0.48 23.16
N GLY A 175 13.79 -0.32 22.14
CA GLY A 175 13.36 0.18 20.84
C GLY A 175 11.87 0.59 20.88
N SER A 176 11.53 1.63 20.13
CA SER A 176 10.15 2.02 19.83
C SER A 176 10.07 2.52 18.40
N MET A 177 8.89 2.36 17.80
CA MET A 177 8.59 2.82 16.46
C MET A 177 7.37 3.73 16.49
N LYS A 178 7.49 4.89 15.85
CA LYS A 178 6.39 5.85 15.69
C LYS A 178 5.41 5.34 14.62
N PRO A 179 4.09 5.59 14.78
CA PRO A 179 3.12 5.33 13.72
C PRO A 179 3.43 6.17 12.48
N ILE A 180 3.34 5.56 11.30
CA ILE A 180 3.54 6.22 10.00
C ILE A 180 2.38 5.84 9.09
N SER A 181 1.74 6.85 8.50
CA SER A 181 0.77 6.65 7.42
C SER A 181 1.52 6.12 6.22
N TYR A 182 1.35 4.84 5.88
CA TYR A 182 2.08 4.20 4.80
C TYR A 182 1.14 3.84 3.66
N LEU A 183 0.48 2.69 3.73
CA LEU A 183 -0.52 2.30 2.74
C LEU A 183 -1.79 3.15 2.88
N THR A 184 -2.08 3.65 4.09
CA THR A 184 -3.18 4.60 4.28
C THR A 184 -2.99 5.86 3.44
N GLU A 185 -1.76 6.41 3.43
CA GLU A 185 -1.44 7.60 2.62
C GLU A 185 -1.55 7.29 1.13
N ILE A 186 -0.91 6.22 0.67
CA ILE A 186 -0.92 5.79 -0.73
C ILE A 186 -2.35 5.58 -1.25
N PHE A 187 -3.19 4.88 -0.46
CA PHE A 187 -4.59 4.65 -0.84
C PHE A 187 -5.44 5.91 -0.81
N ASN A 188 -5.17 6.85 0.08
CA ASN A 188 -5.87 8.11 0.11
C ASN A 188 -5.51 8.96 -1.11
N ASN A 189 -4.24 9.04 -1.50
CA ASN A 189 -3.79 9.75 -2.69
C ASN A 189 -4.45 9.19 -3.95
N PHE A 190 -4.40 7.86 -4.12
CA PHE A 190 -5.04 7.20 -5.25
C PHE A 190 -6.57 7.32 -5.22
N LYS A 191 -7.22 7.33 -4.05
CA LYS A 191 -8.68 7.56 -3.99
C LYS A 191 -9.04 8.99 -4.38
N ASN A 192 -8.21 9.96 -4.00
CA ASN A 192 -8.44 11.37 -4.28
C ASN A 192 -8.22 11.73 -5.76
N SER A 193 -7.46 10.94 -6.52
CA SER A 193 -7.28 11.15 -7.97
C SER A 193 -8.54 10.90 -8.81
N PHE A 194 -9.59 10.29 -8.23
CA PHE A 194 -10.88 10.03 -8.91
C PHE A 194 -12.03 10.88 -8.37
N ARG A 195 -11.76 11.83 -7.49
CA ARG A 195 -12.74 12.79 -6.97
C ARG A 195 -12.77 14.04 -7.83
#